data_AF-A0A7K2YME3-F1
#
_entry.id   AF-A0A7K2YME3-F1
#
_cell.length_a   1.000
_cell.length_b   1.000
_cell.length_c   1.000
_cell.angle_alpha   90.00
_cell.angle_beta   90.00
_cell.angle_gamma   90.00
#
_symmetry.space_group_name_H-M   'P 1'
#
loop_
_entity.id
_entity.type
_entity.pdbx_description
1 polymer ?
#
loop_
_entity_poly.entity_id
_entity_poly.type
_entity_poly.pdbx_seq_one_letter_code
_entity_poly.pdbx_strand_id
1 'polypeptide(L)'
;MGWIPAGDYEVALDDGKVVCRNAKGRQLKSVPSKLSEDPAVIGLRQLVEWLERHDRACLAAVEAWMIGSVPVLVSVLSRVWPDPSWQAVLRDLVVTAEDGDTVGFLRGADPERGVGIVDLDGDTVYVDPETVRIPHPVLLGDLDDLREFAVELGVEQRVGQLYREVWHRAADPEDGKRTSVEEFSGGRYDQLRFLIGRATQLGYQVRGGQAVCAVLDGGREIEARMWLGDYDGYESTETGAVSWTERGQALTLDRVPPVAWSEGMRMGAALYAGRTIETTETAA
;
A
#
# COMPACT_ATOMS: atom_id res chain seq x y z
N MET A 1 -1.78 30.89 2.66
CA MET A 1 -1.10 30.45 3.90
C MET A 1 -0.59 31.67 4.66
N GLY A 2 -0.69 31.66 6.00
CA GLY A 2 -0.36 32.81 6.85
C GLY A 2 1.08 32.77 7.36
N TRP A 3 1.78 33.89 7.26
CA TRP A 3 3.10 34.09 7.87
C TRP A 3 2.95 34.41 9.36
N ILE A 4 3.81 33.83 10.20
CA ILE A 4 3.78 33.94 11.66
C ILE A 4 5.06 34.65 12.14
N PRO A 5 4.98 35.68 13.00
CA PRO A 5 6.17 36.35 13.54
C PRO A 5 7.05 35.41 14.38
N ALA A 6 8.36 35.52 14.21
CA ALA A 6 9.40 34.81 14.98
C ALA A 6 10.65 35.71 15.11
N GLY A 7 10.65 36.59 16.12
CA GLY A 7 11.64 37.67 16.26
C GLY A 7 11.61 38.66 15.10
N ASP A 8 12.77 38.92 14.48
CA ASP A 8 12.91 39.81 13.29
C ASP A 8 12.53 39.13 11.95
N TYR A 9 11.93 37.94 12.02
CA TYR A 9 11.58 37.10 10.88
C TYR A 9 10.10 36.74 10.93
N GLU A 10 9.63 36.24 9.81
CA GLU A 10 8.36 35.52 9.75
C GLU A 10 8.60 34.12 9.22
N VAL A 11 7.87 33.15 9.75
CA VAL A 11 7.90 31.75 9.34
C VAL A 11 6.53 31.29 8.87
N ALA A 12 6.51 30.32 7.95
CA ALA A 12 5.28 29.74 7.43
C ALA A 12 5.52 28.26 7.06
N LEU A 13 4.42 27.54 6.85
CA LEU A 13 4.46 26.26 6.15
C LEU A 13 4.33 26.52 4.65
N ASP A 14 5.18 25.88 3.85
CA ASP A 14 5.13 25.90 2.39
C ASP A 14 5.61 24.54 1.88
N ASP A 15 4.78 23.86 1.09
CA ASP A 15 5.07 22.54 0.52
C ASP A 15 5.66 21.53 1.54
N GLY A 16 4.98 21.39 2.68
CA GLY A 16 5.40 20.48 3.76
C GLY A 16 6.68 20.90 4.50
N LYS A 17 7.19 22.13 4.28
CA LYS A 17 8.43 22.61 4.89
C LYS A 17 8.22 23.92 5.62
N VAL A 18 8.98 24.11 6.71
CA VAL A 18 9.05 25.39 7.40
C VAL A 18 9.95 26.33 6.61
N VAL A 19 9.35 27.40 6.06
CA VAL A 19 10.05 28.46 5.35
C VAL A 19 10.15 29.71 6.21
N CYS A 20 11.13 30.55 5.93
CA CYS A 20 11.42 31.77 6.69
C CYS A 20 11.69 32.94 5.75
N ARG A 21 11.20 34.13 6.09
CA ARG A 21 11.55 35.38 5.42
C ARG A 21 11.99 36.44 6.42
N ASN A 22 12.83 37.37 5.98
CA ASN A 22 13.28 38.49 6.81
C ASN A 22 12.25 39.65 6.83
N ALA A 23 12.51 40.67 7.65
CA ALA A 23 11.69 41.89 7.74
C ALA A 23 11.49 42.66 6.41
N LYS A 24 12.29 42.39 5.36
CA LYS A 24 12.10 42.95 4.00
C LYS A 24 11.23 42.06 3.12
N GLY A 25 10.64 41.00 3.66
CA GLY A 25 9.83 40.02 2.94
C GLY A 25 10.64 39.03 2.09
N ARG A 26 11.98 39.06 2.14
CA ARG A 26 12.82 38.15 1.34
C ARG A 26 12.89 36.78 2.00
N GLN A 27 12.41 35.75 1.30
CA GLN A 27 12.53 34.35 1.71
C GLN A 27 14.00 33.92 1.75
N LEU A 28 14.36 33.20 2.80
CA LEU A 28 15.69 32.68 3.05
C LEU A 28 15.79 31.22 2.60
N LYS A 29 17.03 30.75 2.36
CA LYS A 29 17.28 29.36 1.98
C LYS A 29 16.94 28.35 3.08
N SER A 30 17.02 28.77 4.34
CA SER A 30 16.73 27.94 5.51
C SER A 30 16.28 28.82 6.67
N VAL A 31 15.60 28.20 7.64
CA VAL A 31 15.28 28.84 8.91
C VAL A 31 16.60 29.09 9.68
N PRO A 32 16.92 30.33 10.08
CA PRO A 32 18.13 30.61 10.86
C PRO A 32 18.19 29.78 12.15
N SER A 33 19.37 29.26 12.51
CA SER A 33 19.55 28.42 13.70
C SER A 33 19.15 29.11 15.02
N LYS A 34 19.29 30.43 15.10
CA LYS A 34 18.84 31.22 16.27
C LYS A 34 17.32 31.16 16.53
N LEU A 35 16.53 30.72 15.55
CA LEU A 35 15.08 30.52 15.70
C LEU A 35 14.72 29.05 16.00
N SER A 36 15.69 28.16 16.26
CA SER A 36 15.40 26.73 16.50
C SER A 36 14.45 26.52 17.67
N GLU A 37 14.62 27.32 18.73
CA GLU A 37 13.82 27.27 19.95
C GLU A 37 12.62 28.24 19.93
N ASP A 38 12.39 28.94 18.82
CA ASP A 38 11.24 29.84 18.71
C ASP A 38 9.95 29.01 18.69
N PRO A 39 8.95 29.33 19.55
CA PRO A 39 7.72 28.55 19.63
C PRO A 39 6.97 28.41 18.30
N ALA A 40 7.00 29.43 17.42
CA ALA A 40 6.36 29.36 16.11
C ALA A 40 7.07 28.37 15.18
N VAL A 41 8.41 28.33 15.22
CA VAL A 41 9.21 27.37 14.44
C VAL A 41 9.01 25.95 14.95
N ILE A 42 9.03 25.74 16.27
CA ILE A 42 8.77 24.43 16.88
C ILE A 42 7.36 23.94 16.49
N GLY A 43 6.34 24.77 16.64
CA GLY A 43 4.95 24.41 16.32
C GLY A 43 4.77 24.04 14.84
N LEU A 44 5.38 24.79 13.92
CA LEU A 44 5.33 24.46 12.49
C LEU A 44 6.07 23.15 12.17
N ARG A 45 7.20 22.86 12.81
CA ARG A 45 7.92 21.58 12.63
C ARG A 45 7.09 20.39 13.14
N GLN A 46 6.48 20.52 14.31
CA GLN A 46 5.58 19.51 14.85
C GLN A 46 4.37 19.29 13.95
N LEU A 47 3.83 20.36 13.34
CA LEU A 47 2.76 20.25 12.36
C LEU A 47 3.21 19.49 11.10
N VAL A 48 4.41 19.76 10.57
CA VAL A 48 4.99 19.00 9.45
C VAL A 48 5.07 17.51 9.78
N GLU A 49 5.66 17.16 10.93
CA GLU A 49 5.77 15.77 11.37
C GLU A 49 4.40 15.09 11.55
N TRP A 50 3.41 15.84 12.01
CA TRP A 50 2.04 15.36 12.13
C TRP A 50 1.40 15.13 10.75
N LEU A 51 1.54 16.06 9.81
CA LEU A 51 1.01 15.93 8.45
C LEU A 51 1.64 14.74 7.72
N GLU A 52 2.95 14.55 7.82
CA GLU A 52 3.63 13.37 7.24
C GLU A 52 3.13 12.06 7.84
N ARG A 53 2.84 12.04 9.15
CA ARG A 53 2.25 10.86 9.82
C ARG A 53 0.82 10.63 9.36
N HIS A 54 0.04 11.69 9.18
CA HIS A 54 -1.33 11.64 8.69
C HIS A 54 -1.38 11.11 7.26
N ASP A 55 -0.52 11.60 6.36
CA ASP A 55 -0.39 11.11 4.99
C ASP A 55 -0.09 9.60 4.94
N ARG A 56 0.86 9.15 5.77
CA ARG A 56 1.18 7.71 5.89
C ARG A 56 0.00 6.90 6.43
N ALA A 57 -0.74 7.44 7.39
CA ALA A 57 -1.91 6.77 7.96
C ALA A 57 -3.06 6.66 6.94
N CYS A 58 -3.31 7.72 6.16
CA CYS A 58 -4.30 7.73 5.08
C CYS A 58 -3.94 6.67 4.02
N LEU A 59 -2.67 6.67 3.57
CA LEU A 59 -2.19 5.66 2.62
C LEU A 59 -2.40 4.24 3.13
N ALA A 60 -1.94 3.94 4.35
CA ALA A 60 -2.07 2.61 4.95
C ALA A 60 -3.54 2.18 5.12
N ALA A 61 -4.43 3.11 5.45
CA ALA A 61 -5.85 2.81 5.59
C ALA A 61 -6.49 2.43 4.25
N VAL A 62 -6.21 3.19 3.19
CA VAL A 62 -6.75 2.91 1.85
C VAL A 62 -6.12 1.65 1.25
N GLU A 63 -4.83 1.40 1.48
CA GLU A 63 -4.18 0.13 1.12
C GLU A 63 -4.85 -1.06 1.82
N ALA A 64 -5.21 -0.94 3.10
CA ALA A 64 -5.94 -1.98 3.81
C ALA A 64 -7.35 -2.19 3.24
N TRP A 65 -8.04 -1.12 2.82
CA TRP A 65 -9.33 -1.24 2.12
C TRP A 65 -9.18 -1.98 0.80
N MET A 66 -8.15 -1.65 0.01
CA MET A 66 -7.84 -2.27 -1.27
C MET A 66 -7.49 -3.76 -1.12
N ILE A 67 -6.53 -4.08 -0.23
CA ILE A 67 -6.10 -5.45 0.02
C ILE A 67 -7.25 -6.30 0.60
N GLY A 68 -8.08 -5.72 1.47
CA GLY A 68 -9.24 -6.43 2.00
C GLY A 68 -10.44 -6.49 1.04
N SER A 69 -10.44 -5.64 0.01
CA SER A 69 -11.60 -5.37 -0.86
C SER A 69 -12.89 -5.19 -0.07
N VAL A 70 -12.78 -4.57 1.11
CA VAL A 70 -13.89 -4.44 2.07
C VAL A 70 -14.88 -3.38 1.58
N PRO A 71 -16.19 -3.53 1.87
CA PRO A 71 -17.15 -2.45 1.66
C PRO A 71 -16.77 -1.23 2.49
N VAL A 72 -16.69 -0.07 1.84
CA VAL A 72 -16.48 1.23 2.46
C VAL A 72 -17.77 2.03 2.31
N LEU A 73 -18.32 2.50 3.42
CA LEU A 73 -19.52 3.34 3.41
C LEU A 73 -19.25 4.64 2.64
N VAL A 74 -20.16 5.03 1.75
CA VAL A 74 -20.05 6.28 1.00
C VAL A 74 -20.06 7.50 1.93
N SER A 75 -20.74 7.39 3.08
CA SER A 75 -20.70 8.42 4.12
C SER A 75 -19.30 8.62 4.72
N VAL A 76 -18.48 7.56 4.79
CA VAL A 76 -17.07 7.66 5.22
C VAL A 76 -16.27 8.38 4.15
N LEU A 77 -16.39 7.97 2.87
CA LEU A 77 -15.69 8.62 1.77
C LEU A 77 -16.03 10.11 1.68
N SER A 78 -17.31 10.46 1.73
CA SER A 78 -17.80 11.83 1.68
C SER A 78 -17.28 12.68 2.85
N ARG A 79 -17.06 12.05 4.02
CA ARG A 79 -16.53 12.74 5.20
C ARG A 79 -15.03 13.03 5.10
N VAL A 80 -14.27 12.13 4.48
CA VAL A 80 -12.81 12.28 4.33
C VAL A 80 -12.41 13.00 3.05
N TRP A 81 -13.27 13.05 2.04
CA TRP A 81 -12.98 13.66 0.73
C TRP A 81 -12.49 15.12 0.78
N PRO A 82 -12.98 16.00 1.69
CA PRO A 82 -12.48 17.37 1.80
C PRO A 82 -11.06 17.47 2.38
N ASP A 83 -10.54 16.42 3.02
CA ASP A 83 -9.16 16.36 3.52
C ASP A 83 -8.20 16.07 2.34
N PRO A 84 -7.25 16.98 2.03
CA PRO A 84 -6.32 16.79 0.93
C PRO A 84 -5.46 15.52 1.04
N SER A 85 -5.12 15.09 2.26
CA SER A 85 -4.31 13.88 2.47
C SER A 85 -5.08 12.62 2.09
N TRP A 86 -6.37 12.56 2.42
CA TRP A 86 -7.25 11.47 2.00
C TRP A 86 -7.55 11.54 0.50
N GLN A 87 -7.90 12.72 -0.01
CA GLN A 87 -8.20 12.90 -1.42
C GLN A 87 -7.01 12.51 -2.31
N ALA A 88 -5.77 12.87 -1.93
CA ALA A 88 -4.56 12.52 -2.69
C ALA A 88 -4.30 11.01 -2.77
N VAL A 89 -4.87 10.21 -1.86
CA VAL A 89 -4.74 8.75 -1.86
C VAL A 89 -5.92 8.07 -2.54
N LEU A 90 -7.13 8.61 -2.36
CA LEU A 90 -8.39 8.05 -2.88
C LEU A 90 -8.66 8.39 -4.34
N ARG A 91 -8.27 9.59 -4.77
CA ARG A 91 -8.47 10.06 -6.13
C ARG A 91 -7.80 9.08 -7.10
N ASP A 92 -8.52 8.79 -8.17
CA ASP A 92 -8.10 7.92 -9.27
C ASP A 92 -7.94 6.44 -8.90
N LEU A 93 -8.40 6.02 -7.72
CA LEU A 93 -8.58 4.59 -7.46
C LEU A 93 -9.79 4.08 -8.23
N VAL A 94 -9.67 2.89 -8.78
CA VAL A 94 -10.81 2.15 -9.31
C VAL A 94 -11.68 1.77 -8.13
N VAL A 95 -12.96 2.12 -8.21
CA VAL A 95 -13.99 1.71 -7.27
C VAL A 95 -15.06 0.91 -7.97
N THR A 96 -15.73 0.05 -7.21
CA THR A 96 -16.87 -0.73 -7.67
C THR A 96 -18.04 -0.54 -6.72
N ALA A 97 -19.26 -0.43 -7.26
CA ALA A 97 -20.47 -0.48 -6.44
C ALA A 97 -20.80 -1.93 -6.05
N GLU A 98 -21.76 -2.11 -5.14
CA GLU A 98 -22.14 -3.44 -4.63
C GLU A 98 -22.71 -4.37 -5.72
N ASP A 99 -23.33 -3.80 -6.76
CA ASP A 99 -23.83 -4.53 -7.92
C ASP A 99 -22.73 -5.11 -8.82
N GLY A 100 -21.50 -4.60 -8.71
CA GLY A 100 -20.36 -4.98 -9.54
C GLY A 100 -20.43 -4.46 -10.98
N ASP A 101 -21.56 -3.88 -11.39
CA ASP A 101 -21.80 -3.35 -12.73
C ASP A 101 -21.20 -1.95 -12.90
N THR A 102 -21.14 -1.19 -11.80
CA THR A 102 -20.51 0.14 -11.81
C THR A 102 -19.03 0.02 -11.48
N VAL A 103 -18.16 0.25 -12.46
CA VAL A 103 -16.70 0.28 -12.30
C VAL A 103 -16.16 1.60 -12.86
N GLY A 104 -15.31 2.29 -12.10
CA GLY A 104 -14.68 3.52 -12.60
C GLY A 104 -13.68 4.16 -11.65
N PHE A 105 -13.01 5.19 -12.14
CA PHE A 105 -12.01 5.97 -11.43
C PHE A 105 -12.67 6.99 -10.50
N LEU A 106 -12.38 6.93 -9.20
CA LEU A 106 -12.94 7.81 -8.20
C LEU A 106 -12.50 9.26 -8.41
N ARG A 107 -13.47 10.16 -8.64
CA ARG A 107 -13.26 11.61 -8.83
C ARG A 107 -13.94 12.48 -7.80
N GLY A 108 -14.88 11.93 -7.02
CA GLY A 108 -15.63 12.68 -6.02
C GLY A 108 -16.33 11.78 -5.03
N ALA A 109 -16.53 12.28 -3.81
CA ALA A 109 -17.52 11.74 -2.88
C ALA A 109 -18.19 12.92 -2.18
N ASP A 110 -19.51 13.00 -2.29
CA ASP A 110 -20.32 14.09 -1.78
C ASP A 110 -21.57 13.56 -1.06
N PRO A 111 -21.97 14.14 0.09
CA PRO A 111 -23.14 13.67 0.83
C PRO A 111 -24.48 13.76 0.10
N GLU A 112 -24.62 14.65 -0.89
CA GLU A 112 -25.87 14.87 -1.64
C GLU A 112 -25.85 14.19 -3.01
N ARG A 113 -24.69 14.17 -3.68
CA ARG A 113 -24.53 13.62 -5.04
C ARG A 113 -24.01 12.19 -5.08
N GLY A 114 -23.54 11.66 -3.95
CA GLY A 114 -22.91 10.35 -3.86
C GLY A 114 -21.47 10.33 -4.38
N VAL A 115 -21.07 9.22 -4.97
CA VAL A 115 -19.73 8.97 -5.50
C VAL A 115 -19.67 9.37 -6.97
N GLY A 116 -18.77 10.29 -7.30
CA GLY A 116 -18.43 10.64 -8.67
C GLY A 116 -17.33 9.75 -9.21
N ILE A 117 -17.57 9.08 -10.34
CA ILE A 117 -16.61 8.25 -11.05
C ILE A 117 -16.44 8.71 -12.50
N VAL A 118 -15.32 8.34 -13.11
CA VAL A 118 -15.15 8.29 -14.56
C VAL A 118 -15.12 6.83 -14.97
N ASP A 119 -16.10 6.39 -15.75
CA ASP A 119 -16.16 5.00 -16.25
C ASP A 119 -15.18 4.77 -17.42
N LEU A 120 -15.13 3.54 -17.93
CA LEU A 120 -14.26 3.15 -19.05
C LEU A 120 -14.65 3.79 -20.38
N ASP A 121 -15.88 4.29 -20.52
CA ASP A 121 -16.32 5.05 -21.69
C ASP A 121 -15.87 6.53 -21.62
N GLY A 122 -15.29 6.95 -20.48
CA GLY A 122 -14.84 8.30 -20.20
C GLY A 122 -15.94 9.25 -19.73
N ASP A 123 -17.13 8.73 -19.48
CA ASP A 123 -18.25 9.50 -18.97
C ASP A 123 -18.09 9.74 -17.45
N THR A 124 -18.42 10.95 -17.03
CA THR A 124 -18.47 11.29 -15.60
C THR A 124 -19.85 10.97 -15.06
N VAL A 125 -19.93 9.95 -14.22
CA VAL A 125 -21.19 9.46 -13.63
C VAL A 125 -21.17 9.68 -12.12
N TYR A 126 -22.34 9.98 -11.55
CA TYR A 126 -22.54 10.02 -10.11
C TYR A 126 -23.45 8.88 -9.72
N VAL A 127 -23.01 8.08 -8.75
CA VAL A 127 -23.74 6.94 -8.20
C VAL A 127 -23.93 7.11 -6.71
N ASP A 128 -25.06 6.67 -6.17
CA ASP A 128 -25.38 6.78 -4.74
C ASP A 128 -25.59 5.40 -4.08
N PRO A 129 -24.59 4.50 -4.10
CA PRO A 129 -24.67 3.26 -3.36
C PRO A 129 -24.44 3.51 -1.86
N GLU A 130 -24.92 2.61 -1.00
CA GLU A 130 -24.61 2.69 0.44
C GLU A 130 -23.10 2.44 0.69
N THR A 131 -22.52 1.51 -0.06
CA THR A 131 -21.10 1.16 0.00
C THR A 131 -20.47 1.09 -1.38
N VAL A 132 -19.18 1.37 -1.44
CA VAL A 132 -18.31 1.04 -2.57
C VAL A 132 -17.16 0.18 -2.10
N ARG A 133 -16.55 -0.57 -3.00
CA ARG A 133 -15.29 -1.27 -2.75
C ARG A 133 -14.17 -0.59 -3.52
N ILE A 134 -13.00 -0.58 -2.91
CA ILE A 134 -11.74 -0.39 -3.62
C ILE A 134 -11.23 -1.82 -3.84
N PRO A 135 -11.46 -2.44 -5.00
CA PRO A 135 -11.08 -3.84 -5.21
C PRO A 135 -9.56 -3.98 -5.30
N HIS A 136 -9.07 -5.10 -4.79
CA HIS A 136 -7.74 -5.59 -5.10
C HIS A 136 -7.66 -5.86 -6.61
N PRO A 137 -6.55 -5.52 -7.30
CA PRO A 137 -6.45 -5.65 -8.74
C PRO A 137 -6.69 -7.07 -9.27
N VAL A 138 -6.39 -8.12 -8.48
CA VAL A 138 -6.68 -9.52 -8.87
C VAL A 138 -8.17 -9.82 -9.04
N LEU A 139 -9.05 -8.97 -8.49
CA LEU A 139 -10.51 -9.09 -8.60
C LEU A 139 -11.08 -8.26 -9.75
N LEU A 140 -10.27 -7.45 -10.42
CA LEU A 140 -10.69 -6.66 -11.58
C LEU A 140 -10.58 -7.52 -12.85
N GLY A 141 -11.72 -7.83 -13.47
CA GLY A 141 -11.78 -8.62 -14.70
C GLY A 141 -11.09 -7.94 -15.89
N ASP A 142 -11.24 -6.61 -15.99
CA ASP A 142 -10.74 -5.79 -17.09
C ASP A 142 -9.53 -4.94 -16.65
N LEU A 143 -8.62 -5.53 -15.86
CA LEU A 143 -7.48 -4.81 -15.28
C LEU A 143 -6.57 -4.17 -16.34
N ASP A 144 -6.37 -4.84 -17.47
CA ASP A 144 -5.51 -4.33 -18.54
C ASP A 144 -6.18 -3.15 -19.27
N ASP A 145 -7.49 -3.22 -19.54
CA ASP A 145 -8.25 -2.10 -20.11
C ASP A 145 -8.27 -0.90 -19.17
N LEU A 146 -8.43 -1.14 -17.85
CA LEU A 146 -8.33 -0.09 -16.83
C LEU A 146 -6.92 0.55 -16.80
N ARG A 147 -5.85 -0.22 -17.01
CA ARG A 147 -4.48 0.31 -17.08
C ARG A 147 -4.27 1.15 -18.32
N GLU A 148 -4.75 0.70 -19.47
CA GLU A 148 -4.68 1.45 -20.74
C GLU A 148 -5.41 2.78 -20.59
N PHE A 149 -6.65 2.74 -20.11
CA PHE A 149 -7.45 3.94 -19.92
C PHE A 149 -6.86 4.88 -18.84
N ALA A 150 -6.26 4.35 -17.79
CA ALA A 150 -5.55 5.15 -16.78
C ALA A 150 -4.41 5.99 -17.39
N VAL A 151 -3.68 5.45 -18.37
CA VAL A 151 -2.63 6.18 -19.07
C VAL A 151 -3.22 7.33 -19.89
N GLU A 152 -4.30 7.08 -20.63
CA GLU A 152 -4.99 8.11 -21.43
C GLU A 152 -5.54 9.24 -20.55
N LEU A 153 -6.10 8.89 -19.39
CA LEU A 153 -6.71 9.82 -18.46
C LEU A 153 -5.70 10.55 -17.56
N GLY A 154 -4.41 10.19 -17.63
CA GLY A 154 -3.35 10.76 -16.81
C GLY A 154 -3.55 10.47 -15.32
N VAL A 155 -4.02 9.28 -14.99
CA VAL A 155 -4.28 8.82 -13.63
C VAL A 155 -2.97 8.68 -12.85
N GLU A 156 -2.94 9.23 -11.64
CA GLU A 156 -1.85 9.06 -10.69
C GLU A 156 -2.39 8.43 -9.40
N GLN A 157 -1.95 7.21 -9.09
CA GLN A 157 -2.35 6.51 -7.87
C GLN A 157 -1.20 6.48 -6.86
N ARG A 158 -1.46 6.93 -5.63
CA ARG A 158 -0.52 6.73 -4.51
C ARG A 158 -0.55 5.32 -3.97
N VAL A 159 -1.73 4.68 -4.00
CA VAL A 159 -1.86 3.24 -3.77
C VAL A 159 -1.48 2.54 -5.06
N GLY A 160 -0.60 1.54 -4.99
CA GLY A 160 -0.34 0.69 -6.14
C GLY A 160 -1.53 -0.25 -6.39
N GLN A 161 -2.67 0.26 -6.87
CA GLN A 161 -3.82 -0.58 -7.20
C GLN A 161 -3.62 -1.17 -8.60
N LEU A 162 -3.61 -0.34 -9.65
CA LEU A 162 -3.54 -0.83 -11.03
C LEU A 162 -2.23 -1.57 -11.33
N TYR A 163 -1.11 -1.05 -10.84
CA TYR A 163 0.22 -1.58 -11.14
C TYR A 163 0.78 -2.51 -10.07
N ARG A 164 -0.03 -2.90 -9.09
CA ARG A 164 0.36 -3.97 -8.18
C ARG A 164 0.42 -5.28 -8.95
N GLU A 165 1.50 -6.01 -8.70
CA GLU A 165 1.71 -7.34 -9.23
C GLU A 165 0.60 -8.27 -8.74
N VAL A 166 -0.08 -8.92 -9.68
CA VAL A 166 -1.18 -9.85 -9.43
C VAL A 166 -0.78 -11.26 -9.84
N TRP A 167 -1.17 -12.22 -9.03
CA TRP A 167 -0.99 -13.64 -9.33
C TRP A 167 -2.36 -14.32 -9.33
N HIS A 168 -2.75 -14.85 -10.49
CA HIS A 168 -3.94 -15.68 -10.60
C HIS A 168 -3.55 -17.14 -10.40
N ARG A 169 -4.30 -17.87 -9.58
CA ARG A 169 -4.10 -19.31 -9.42
C ARG A 169 -4.60 -20.03 -10.67
N ALA A 170 -3.72 -20.79 -11.32
CA ALA A 170 -4.11 -21.72 -12.38
C ALA A 170 -4.86 -22.91 -11.78
N ALA A 171 -5.85 -23.45 -12.48
CA ALA A 171 -6.55 -24.64 -12.03
C ALA A 171 -5.62 -25.87 -12.10
N ASP A 172 -5.25 -26.42 -10.94
CA ASP A 172 -4.47 -27.66 -10.84
C ASP A 172 -5.25 -28.71 -10.01
N PRO A 173 -5.56 -29.90 -10.58
CA PRO A 173 -6.26 -30.97 -9.87
C PRO A 173 -5.57 -31.44 -8.58
N GLU A 174 -4.26 -31.24 -8.43
CA GLU A 174 -3.50 -31.66 -7.24
C GLU A 174 -3.48 -30.61 -6.12
N ASP A 175 -4.06 -29.42 -6.33
CA ASP A 175 -4.13 -28.36 -5.32
C ASP A 175 -4.83 -28.79 -4.03
N GLY A 176 -5.81 -29.69 -4.14
CA GLY A 176 -6.52 -30.27 -2.99
C GLY A 176 -5.66 -31.16 -2.08
N LYS A 177 -4.42 -31.46 -2.47
CA LYS A 177 -3.49 -32.30 -1.70
C LYS A 177 -2.23 -31.54 -1.27
N ARG A 178 -2.00 -30.33 -1.80
CA ARG A 178 -0.83 -29.51 -1.49
C ARG A 178 -1.20 -28.40 -0.51
N THR A 179 -0.27 -28.04 0.36
CA THR A 179 -0.45 -26.96 1.35
C THR A 179 0.59 -25.84 1.20
N SER A 180 1.50 -25.95 0.23
CA SER A 180 2.55 -24.96 -0.03
C SER A 180 2.91 -24.86 -1.51
N VAL A 181 3.50 -23.71 -1.87
CA VAL A 181 4.11 -23.42 -3.16
C VAL A 181 5.63 -23.32 -2.97
N GLU A 182 6.36 -24.16 -3.69
CA GLU A 182 7.84 -24.28 -3.60
C GLU A 182 8.60 -23.36 -4.58
N GLU A 183 7.89 -22.63 -5.44
CA GLU A 183 8.48 -21.81 -6.52
C GLU A 183 9.55 -20.82 -6.01
N PHE A 184 9.37 -20.35 -4.78
CA PHE A 184 10.23 -19.36 -4.13
C PHE A 184 11.14 -19.95 -3.05
N SER A 185 11.26 -21.27 -2.98
CA SER A 185 12.16 -21.96 -2.05
C SER A 185 13.62 -21.91 -2.53
N GLY A 186 14.58 -21.93 -1.60
CA GLY A 186 16.02 -22.04 -1.91
C GLY A 186 16.70 -20.73 -2.29
N GLY A 187 16.07 -19.57 -2.06
CA GLY A 187 16.68 -18.27 -2.31
C GLY A 187 17.73 -17.95 -1.24
N ARG A 188 19.01 -18.18 -1.54
CA ARG A 188 20.12 -18.04 -0.58
C ARG A 188 20.37 -16.58 -0.17
N TYR A 189 20.52 -16.37 1.12
CA TYR A 189 21.03 -15.15 1.74
C TYR A 189 22.27 -15.47 2.55
N ASP A 190 23.25 -14.57 2.53
CA ASP A 190 24.48 -14.76 3.30
C ASP A 190 24.23 -14.82 4.80
N GLN A 191 23.19 -14.11 5.29
CA GLN A 191 22.81 -14.10 6.71
C GLN A 191 21.30 -13.93 6.90
N LEU A 192 20.73 -14.63 7.88
CA LEU A 192 19.31 -14.56 8.25
C LEU A 192 18.80 -13.11 8.45
N ARG A 193 19.60 -12.25 9.10
CA ARG A 193 19.21 -10.85 9.34
C ARG A 193 18.94 -10.05 8.06
N PHE A 194 19.54 -10.42 6.93
CA PHE A 194 19.30 -9.74 5.66
C PHE A 194 17.93 -10.10 5.09
N LEU A 195 17.54 -11.37 5.19
CA LEU A 195 16.21 -11.82 4.79
C LEU A 195 15.13 -11.24 5.73
N ILE A 196 15.34 -11.25 7.05
CA ILE A 196 14.44 -10.61 8.02
C ILE A 196 14.33 -9.10 7.78
N GLY A 197 15.46 -8.43 7.56
CA GLY A 197 15.51 -7.00 7.26
C GLY A 197 14.73 -6.67 5.99
N ARG A 198 14.87 -7.48 4.95
CA ARG A 198 14.10 -7.35 3.70
C ARG A 198 12.60 -7.54 3.94
N ALA A 199 12.19 -8.59 4.67
CA ALA A 199 10.79 -8.84 4.98
C ALA A 199 10.17 -7.64 5.72
N THR A 200 10.88 -7.08 6.69
CA THR A 200 10.44 -5.93 7.48
C THR A 200 10.38 -4.65 6.63
N GLN A 201 11.38 -4.42 5.76
CA GLN A 201 11.40 -3.28 4.83
C GLN A 201 10.25 -3.33 3.82
N LEU A 202 9.84 -4.52 3.41
CA LEU A 202 8.68 -4.75 2.54
C LEU A 202 7.33 -4.69 3.28
N GLY A 203 7.34 -4.47 4.60
CA GLY A 203 6.12 -4.35 5.41
C GLY A 203 5.54 -5.67 5.92
N TYR A 204 6.22 -6.80 5.74
CA TYR A 204 5.76 -8.09 6.26
C TYR A 204 6.09 -8.24 7.74
N GLN A 205 5.20 -8.89 8.48
CA GLN A 205 5.46 -9.24 9.88
C GLN A 205 6.43 -10.42 9.94
N VAL A 206 7.30 -10.45 10.95
CA VAL A 206 8.16 -11.61 11.22
C VAL A 206 7.75 -12.25 12.55
N ARG A 207 7.31 -13.51 12.50
CA ARG A 207 6.80 -14.25 13.68
C ARG A 207 7.29 -15.70 13.62
N GLY A 208 7.99 -16.16 14.66
CA GLY A 208 8.43 -17.56 14.79
C GLY A 208 9.24 -18.05 13.58
N GLY A 209 10.17 -17.23 13.08
CA GLY A 209 10.98 -17.58 11.90
C GLY A 209 10.25 -17.50 10.56
N GLN A 210 9.01 -16.99 10.52
CA GLN A 210 8.23 -16.78 9.30
C GLN A 210 8.12 -15.31 8.93
N ALA A 211 8.16 -14.98 7.64
CA ALA A 211 7.47 -13.80 7.12
C ALA A 211 5.97 -14.10 7.04
N VAL A 212 5.14 -13.14 7.43
CA VAL A 212 3.69 -13.26 7.48
C VAL A 212 3.04 -12.08 6.76
N CYS A 213 2.17 -12.39 5.81
CA CYS A 213 1.26 -11.45 5.16
C CYS A 213 -0.17 -11.84 5.52
N ALA A 214 -0.84 -11.02 6.34
CA ALA A 214 -2.22 -11.24 6.75
C ALA A 214 -3.17 -10.42 5.87
N VAL A 215 -4.20 -11.07 5.35
CA VAL A 215 -5.22 -10.44 4.52
C VAL A 215 -6.63 -10.85 4.95
N LEU A 216 -7.57 -9.94 4.76
CA LEU A 216 -8.99 -10.22 4.91
C LEU A 216 -9.59 -10.46 3.52
N ASP A 217 -9.77 -11.70 3.11
CA ASP A 217 -10.29 -12.03 1.77
C ASP A 217 -11.69 -12.63 1.87
N GLY A 218 -12.69 -11.90 1.37
CA GLY A 218 -14.10 -12.31 1.47
C GLY A 218 -14.59 -12.46 2.93
N GLY A 219 -14.04 -11.66 3.85
CA GLY A 219 -14.34 -11.75 5.28
C GLY A 219 -13.59 -12.87 6.03
N ARG A 220 -12.70 -13.60 5.35
CA ARG A 220 -11.84 -14.64 5.94
C ARG A 220 -10.45 -14.07 6.20
N GLU A 221 -9.97 -14.19 7.43
CA GLU A 221 -8.60 -13.81 7.79
C GLU A 221 -7.65 -14.95 7.41
N ILE A 222 -6.86 -14.71 6.37
CA ILE A 222 -5.90 -15.66 5.82
C ILE A 222 -4.50 -15.09 6.00
N GLU A 223 -3.58 -15.91 6.51
CA GLU A 223 -2.17 -15.57 6.62
C GLU A 223 -1.36 -16.38 5.60
N ALA A 224 -0.74 -15.70 4.65
CA ALA A 224 0.35 -16.27 3.86
C ALA A 224 1.64 -16.24 4.70
N ARG A 225 2.40 -17.33 4.66
CA ARG A 225 3.59 -17.54 5.50
C ARG A 225 4.73 -18.11 4.67
N MET A 226 5.94 -17.61 4.89
CA MET A 226 7.17 -18.14 4.30
C MET A 226 8.24 -18.31 5.39
N TRP A 227 8.86 -19.49 5.44
CA TRP A 227 9.96 -19.76 6.36
C TRP A 227 11.22 -18.98 5.98
N LEU A 228 11.83 -18.33 6.98
CA LEU A 228 13.04 -17.52 6.83
C LEU A 228 14.23 -18.15 7.55
N GLY A 229 14.02 -18.89 8.64
CA GLY A 229 15.07 -19.45 9.49
C GLY A 229 14.72 -19.42 10.98
N ASP A 230 15.40 -20.25 11.78
CA ASP A 230 15.26 -20.24 13.23
C ASP A 230 16.16 -19.15 13.83
N TYR A 231 15.74 -18.57 14.95
CA TYR A 231 16.30 -17.32 15.47
C TYR A 231 17.64 -17.55 16.19
N ASP A 232 18.70 -17.89 15.45
CA ASP A 232 20.06 -17.79 15.97
C ASP A 232 21.12 -17.69 14.86
N GLY A 233 22.00 -16.68 14.96
CA GLY A 233 23.29 -16.69 14.26
C GLY A 233 23.49 -15.76 13.05
N TYR A 234 24.74 -15.76 12.61
CA TYR A 234 25.26 -15.12 11.40
C TYR A 234 25.28 -16.12 10.22
N GLU A 235 24.52 -17.19 10.33
CA GLU A 235 24.50 -18.29 9.37
C GLU A 235 23.73 -17.92 8.12
N SER A 236 24.15 -18.51 6.99
CA SER A 236 23.42 -18.42 5.74
C SER A 236 22.04 -19.04 5.90
N THR A 237 21.05 -18.47 5.21
CA THR A 237 19.69 -19.01 5.18
C THR A 237 19.14 -19.02 3.76
N GLU A 238 17.99 -19.64 3.58
CA GLU A 238 17.26 -19.71 2.32
C GLU A 238 15.79 -19.36 2.55
N THR A 239 15.15 -18.77 1.55
CA THR A 239 13.69 -18.65 1.54
C THR A 239 13.06 -20.04 1.51
N GLY A 240 12.02 -20.26 2.32
CA GLY A 240 11.22 -21.48 2.29
C GLY A 240 10.01 -21.39 1.37
N ALA A 241 9.16 -22.41 1.42
CA ALA A 241 7.91 -22.46 0.67
C ALA A 241 6.90 -21.42 1.18
N VAL A 242 6.02 -20.96 0.29
CA VAL A 242 4.85 -20.16 0.69
C VAL A 242 3.71 -21.09 1.07
N SER A 243 3.10 -20.89 2.24
CA SER A 243 1.93 -21.63 2.71
C SER A 243 0.87 -20.68 3.24
N TRP A 244 -0.37 -21.15 3.39
CA TRP A 244 -1.48 -20.33 3.89
C TRP A 244 -2.12 -20.99 5.10
N THR A 245 -2.52 -20.16 6.05
CA THR A 245 -3.26 -20.61 7.24
C THR A 245 -4.49 -19.76 7.47
N GLU A 246 -5.54 -20.39 8.02
CA GLU A 246 -6.74 -19.72 8.50
C GLU A 246 -6.92 -20.12 9.97
N ARG A 247 -6.94 -19.14 10.88
CA ARG A 247 -7.03 -19.39 12.33
C ARG A 247 -5.98 -20.39 12.84
N GLY A 248 -4.77 -20.32 12.26
CA GLY A 248 -3.64 -21.20 12.58
C GLY A 248 -3.69 -22.61 11.98
N GLN A 249 -4.74 -22.95 11.21
CA GLN A 249 -4.83 -24.22 10.50
C GLN A 249 -4.33 -24.06 9.07
N ALA A 250 -3.50 -25.00 8.59
CA ALA A 250 -3.01 -24.99 7.22
C ALA A 250 -4.16 -25.21 6.22
N LEU A 251 -4.14 -24.43 5.13
CA LEU A 251 -5.06 -24.59 4.01
C LEU A 251 -4.42 -25.43 2.90
N THR A 252 -5.23 -26.22 2.22
CA THR A 252 -4.88 -26.73 0.90
C THR A 252 -4.98 -25.60 -0.13
N LEU A 253 -4.19 -25.69 -1.21
CA LEU A 253 -4.04 -24.57 -2.16
C LEU A 253 -5.36 -24.19 -2.85
N ASP A 254 -6.27 -25.15 -3.04
CA ASP A 254 -7.61 -24.94 -3.62
C ASP A 254 -8.53 -24.11 -2.72
N ARG A 255 -8.26 -24.08 -1.42
CA ARG A 255 -9.07 -23.37 -0.40
C ARG A 255 -8.60 -21.95 -0.14
N VAL A 256 -7.46 -21.55 -0.72
CA VAL A 256 -6.89 -20.21 -0.60
C VAL A 256 -7.72 -19.23 -1.45
N PRO A 257 -8.24 -18.14 -0.87
CA PRO A 257 -8.93 -17.10 -1.63
C PRO A 257 -8.02 -16.32 -2.62
N PRO A 258 -8.56 -15.67 -3.68
CA PRO A 258 -7.76 -15.05 -4.74
C PRO A 258 -6.81 -13.93 -4.30
N VAL A 259 -7.24 -13.05 -3.41
CA VAL A 259 -6.40 -11.96 -2.88
C VAL A 259 -5.32 -12.53 -1.96
N ALA A 260 -5.68 -13.47 -1.08
CA ALA A 260 -4.71 -14.15 -0.23
C ALA A 260 -3.65 -14.92 -1.02
N TRP A 261 -4.06 -15.57 -2.12
CA TRP A 261 -3.15 -16.20 -3.05
C TRP A 261 -2.21 -15.17 -3.67
N SER A 262 -2.76 -14.11 -4.27
CA SER A 262 -1.98 -13.07 -4.95
C SER A 262 -0.95 -12.41 -4.03
N GLU A 263 -1.36 -12.06 -2.82
CA GLU A 263 -0.47 -11.43 -1.83
C GLU A 263 0.58 -12.38 -1.28
N GLY A 264 0.25 -13.65 -1.08
CA GLY A 264 1.21 -14.67 -0.68
C GLY A 264 2.29 -14.91 -1.73
N MET A 265 1.88 -15.01 -3.01
CA MET A 265 2.82 -15.15 -4.13
C MET A 265 3.69 -13.91 -4.29
N ARG A 266 3.12 -12.70 -4.20
CA ARG A 266 3.86 -11.42 -4.22
C ARG A 266 4.88 -11.33 -3.09
N MET A 267 4.53 -11.77 -1.88
CA MET A 267 5.47 -11.86 -0.76
C MET A 267 6.62 -12.83 -1.09
N GLY A 268 6.29 -14.03 -1.59
CA GLY A 268 7.31 -15.02 -1.91
C GLY A 268 8.27 -14.58 -3.00
N ALA A 269 7.74 -14.05 -4.11
CA ALA A 269 8.51 -13.49 -5.20
C ALA A 269 9.43 -12.35 -4.73
N ALA A 270 8.89 -11.41 -3.95
CA ALA A 270 9.65 -10.26 -3.46
C ALA A 270 10.80 -10.69 -2.52
N LEU A 271 10.58 -11.66 -1.64
CA LEU A 271 11.63 -12.19 -0.77
C LEU A 271 12.67 -12.99 -1.56
N TYR A 272 12.25 -13.85 -2.49
CA TYR A 272 13.15 -14.63 -3.32
C TYR A 272 14.00 -13.76 -4.25
N ALA A 273 13.46 -12.64 -4.76
CA ALA A 273 14.18 -11.71 -5.63
C ALA A 273 15.38 -11.02 -4.94
N GLY A 274 15.39 -10.94 -3.61
CA GLY A 274 16.50 -10.33 -2.86
C GLY A 274 17.67 -11.28 -2.55
N ARG A 275 17.60 -12.54 -3.00
CA ARG A 275 18.65 -13.55 -2.78
C ARG A 275 20.00 -13.10 -3.36
N THR A 276 21.08 -13.64 -2.81
CA THR A 276 22.43 -13.50 -3.37
C THR A 276 22.47 -14.14 -4.76
N ILE A 277 22.87 -13.37 -5.78
CA ILE A 277 23.11 -13.88 -7.14
C ILE A 277 24.63 -14.02 -7.30
N GLU A 278 25.10 -15.23 -7.57
CA GLU A 278 26.51 -15.44 -7.90
C GLU A 278 26.81 -14.82 -9.26
N THR A 279 27.56 -13.72 -9.27
CA THR A 279 28.11 -13.16 -10.50
C THR A 279 29.22 -14.08 -11.02
N THR A 280 29.18 -14.42 -12.30
CA THR A 280 30.05 -15.39 -12.98
C THR A 280 31.56 -15.05 -12.98
N GLU A 281 32.00 -13.99 -12.29
CA GLU A 281 33.41 -13.61 -12.19
C GLU A 281 34.23 -14.44 -11.18
N THR A 282 33.60 -15.30 -10.37
CA THR A 282 34.32 -16.12 -9.37
C THR A 282 34.61 -17.56 -9.84
N ALA A 283 34.38 -17.86 -11.12
CA ALA A 283 34.68 -19.16 -11.72
C ALA A 283 35.71 -19.00 -12.86
N ALA A 284 36.93 -18.57 -12.52
CA ALA A 284 38.10 -18.63 -13.38
C ALA A 284 39.37 -18.88 -12.56
#